data_AF-A0A8H4BKS3-F1
#
_entry.id   AF-A0A8H4BKS3-F1
#
_cell.length_a   1.000
_cell.length_b   1.000
_cell.length_c   1.000
_cell.angle_alpha   90.00
_cell.angle_beta   90.00
_cell.angle_gamma   90.00
#
_symmetry.space_group_name_H-M   'P 1'
#
loop_
_entity.id
_entity.type
_entity.pdbx_description
1 polymer ?
#
loop_
_entity_poly.entity_id
_entity_poly.type
_entity_poly.pdbx_seq_one_letter_code
_entity_poly.pdbx_strand_id
1 'polypeptide(L)'
;MARTRSSQNGQTKKTKKTRKRSGLPQITRCPHIRQLIMEKSYDQLKTPTEIARELNISRETISGIIKRYEETGSIEYKSVGGDNRSKIKEHHRQFLLNAIEENNTITLEELQSKLIKEFGDIQSIGLSTLCKFLKHNAEKITLKRAAPRGKKRNGPDTHKV
;
A
#
# COMPACT_ATOMS: atom_id res chain seq x y z
N MET A 1 44.37 41.23 40.64
CA MET A 1 42.97 41.48 40.26
C MET A 1 42.63 40.66 39.02
N ALA A 2 41.95 39.52 39.17
CA ALA A 2 41.52 38.67 38.06
C ALA A 2 40.02 38.89 37.78
N ARG A 3 39.67 39.30 36.56
CA ARG A 3 38.28 39.41 36.10
C ARG A 3 37.87 38.10 35.43
N THR A 4 37.03 37.32 36.10
CA THR A 4 36.38 36.15 35.52
C THR A 4 35.27 36.60 34.55
N ARG A 5 35.37 36.20 33.28
CA ARG A 5 34.29 36.36 32.28
C ARG A 5 33.32 35.18 32.44
N SER A 6 32.13 35.44 32.96
CA SER A 6 31.02 34.48 32.93
C SER A 6 30.44 34.43 31.51
N SER A 7 30.64 33.31 30.83
CA SER A 7 30.01 33.00 29.54
C SER A 7 28.61 32.44 29.80
N GLN A 8 27.57 33.24 29.57
CA GLN A 8 26.20 32.73 29.55
C GLN A 8 25.85 32.29 28.12
N ASN A 9 25.93 30.99 27.93
CA ASN A 9 25.61 30.26 26.71
C ASN A 9 24.07 30.19 26.55
N GLY A 10 23.50 31.14 25.81
CA GLY A 10 22.07 31.17 25.50
C GLY A 10 21.69 30.11 24.46
N GLN A 11 21.30 28.91 24.92
CA GLN A 11 20.72 27.89 24.05
C GLN A 11 19.34 28.36 23.54
N THR A 12 19.28 28.82 22.29
CA THR A 12 17.99 29.08 21.62
C THR A 12 17.31 27.76 21.31
N LYS A 13 16.24 27.45 22.07
CA LYS A 13 15.39 26.28 21.84
C LYS A 13 14.72 26.41 20.47
N LYS A 14 15.17 25.63 19.48
CA LYS A 14 14.52 25.50 18.17
C LYS A 14 13.12 24.90 18.36
N THR A 15 12.09 25.74 18.38
CA THR A 15 10.69 25.28 18.35
C THR A 15 10.43 24.61 17.00
N LYS A 16 10.13 23.31 17.01
CA LYS A 16 9.70 22.57 15.81
C LYS A 16 8.36 23.17 15.34
N LYS A 17 8.38 24.02 14.31
CA LYS A 17 7.16 24.45 13.60
C LYS A 17 6.48 23.21 13.01
N THR A 18 5.37 22.79 13.60
CA THR A 18 4.44 21.85 12.96
C THR A 18 3.77 22.58 11.81
N ARG A 19 4.25 22.36 10.58
CA ARG A 19 3.56 22.84 9.37
C ARG A 19 2.20 22.14 9.33
N LYS A 20 1.11 22.88 9.55
CA LYS A 20 -0.25 22.41 9.23
C LYS A 20 -0.21 21.99 7.76
N ARG A 21 -0.48 20.71 7.48
CA ARG A 21 -0.63 20.22 6.11
C ARG A 21 -1.84 20.94 5.55
N SER A 22 -1.67 21.81 4.57
CA SER A 22 -2.80 22.36 3.83
C SER A 22 -3.57 21.17 3.27
N GLY A 23 -4.81 20.98 3.73
CA GLY A 23 -5.73 19.95 3.23
C GLY A 23 -6.21 20.22 1.81
N LEU A 24 -5.51 21.07 1.05
CA LEU A 24 -5.83 21.35 -0.33
C LEU A 24 -5.47 20.10 -1.14
N PRO A 25 -6.41 19.49 -1.89
CA PRO A 25 -6.05 18.48 -2.86
C PRO A 25 -5.00 19.08 -3.77
N GLN A 26 -3.79 18.50 -3.75
CA GLN A 26 -2.69 19.06 -4.53
C GLN A 26 -3.09 18.95 -6.00
N ILE A 27 -3.32 20.09 -6.65
CA ILE A 27 -3.71 20.24 -8.07
C ILE A 27 -2.81 19.36 -8.98
N THR A 28 -1.55 19.19 -8.56
CA THR A 28 -0.51 18.40 -9.23
C THR A 28 -0.61 16.88 -9.07
N ARG A 29 -1.60 16.38 -8.32
CA ARG A 29 -1.98 14.96 -8.29
C ARG A 29 -2.94 14.61 -9.43
N CYS A 30 -3.68 15.59 -9.95
CA CYS A 30 -4.56 15.36 -11.09
C CYS A 30 -3.71 15.01 -12.32
N PRO A 31 -3.93 13.85 -12.96
CA PRO A 31 -3.14 13.41 -14.11
C PRO A 31 -3.22 14.41 -15.27
N HIS A 32 -4.39 15.00 -15.48
CA HIS A 32 -4.62 16.02 -16.52
C HIS A 32 -3.69 17.23 -16.40
N ILE A 33 -3.48 17.76 -15.18
CA ILE A 33 -2.57 18.90 -14.96
C ILE A 33 -1.12 18.50 -15.26
N ARG A 34 -0.72 17.29 -14.88
CA ARG A 34 0.64 16.80 -15.13
C ARG A 34 0.87 16.60 -16.63
N GLN A 35 -0.12 16.08 -17.34
CA GLN A 35 -0.08 15.94 -18.80
C GLN A 35 0.05 17.31 -19.48
N LEU A 36 -0.73 18.30 -19.05
CA LEU A 36 -0.64 19.67 -19.56
C LEU A 36 0.73 20.31 -19.32
N ILE A 37 1.37 20.04 -18.17
CA ILE A 37 2.75 20.49 -17.90
C ILE A 37 3.73 19.84 -18.89
N MET A 38 3.58 18.54 -19.18
CA MET A 38 4.46 17.85 -20.14
C MET A 38 4.24 18.37 -21.57
N GLU A 39 2.99 18.49 -22.03
CA GLU A 39 2.65 19.03 -23.34
C GLU A 39 3.25 20.43 -23.54
N LYS A 40 3.09 21.33 -22.56
CA LYS A 40 3.70 22.68 -22.63
C LYS A 40 5.23 22.65 -22.61
N SER A 41 5.84 21.70 -21.91
CA SER A 41 7.30 21.60 -21.81
C SER A 41 7.94 21.03 -23.09
N TYR A 42 7.34 20.02 -23.70
CA TYR A 42 7.91 19.30 -24.84
C TYR A 42 7.42 19.86 -26.18
N ASP A 43 6.11 20.13 -26.33
CA ASP A 43 5.54 20.56 -27.62
C ASP A 43 5.64 22.07 -27.81
N GLN A 44 5.38 22.83 -26.76
CA GLN A 44 5.42 24.30 -26.80
C GLN A 44 6.78 24.88 -26.40
N LEU A 45 7.74 24.03 -26.01
CA LEU A 45 9.11 24.39 -25.56
C LEU A 45 9.14 25.53 -24.52
N LYS A 46 8.11 25.60 -23.67
CA LYS A 46 8.01 26.65 -22.65
C LYS A 46 8.93 26.37 -21.48
N THR A 47 9.47 27.44 -20.91
CA THR A 47 10.32 27.32 -19.72
C THR A 47 9.47 26.91 -18.50
N PRO A 48 10.05 26.19 -17.52
CA PRO A 48 9.34 25.84 -16.28
C PRO A 48 8.79 27.06 -15.52
N THR A 49 9.41 28.23 -15.70
CA THR A 49 8.98 29.51 -15.11
C THR A 49 7.71 30.05 -15.77
N GLU A 50 7.58 29.94 -17.09
CA GLU A 50 6.37 30.37 -17.82
C GLU A 50 5.19 29.46 -17.48
N ILE A 51 5.42 28.15 -17.48
CA ILE A 51 4.39 27.16 -17.09
C ILE A 51 3.91 27.41 -15.65
N ALA A 52 4.83 27.79 -14.75
CA ALA A 52 4.51 28.12 -13.36
C ALA A 52 3.55 29.32 -13.25
N ARG A 53 3.79 30.35 -14.05
CA ARG A 53 2.94 31.55 -14.09
C ARG A 53 1.58 31.25 -14.71
N GLU A 54 1.53 30.49 -15.79
CA GLU A 54 0.28 30.13 -16.46
C GLU A 54 -0.63 29.25 -15.58
N LEU A 55 -0.06 28.26 -14.89
CA LEU A 55 -0.82 27.29 -14.10
C LEU A 55 -0.96 27.69 -12.62
N ASN A 56 -0.36 28.80 -12.17
CA ASN A 56 -0.29 29.21 -10.77
C ASN A 56 0.26 28.10 -9.84
N ILE A 57 1.27 27.36 -10.32
CA ILE A 57 1.96 26.29 -9.58
C ILE A 57 3.38 26.75 -9.32
N SER A 58 3.95 26.42 -8.15
CA SER A 58 5.34 26.79 -7.86
C SER A 58 6.32 26.18 -8.87
N ARG A 59 7.34 26.96 -9.25
CA ARG A 59 8.37 26.55 -10.21
C ARG A 59 9.09 25.27 -9.75
N GLU A 60 9.33 25.11 -8.45
CA GLU A 60 9.96 23.91 -7.87
C GLU A 60 9.10 22.67 -8.10
N THR A 61 7.78 22.81 -8.02
CA THR A 61 6.86 21.70 -8.23
C THR A 61 6.88 21.27 -9.70
N ILE A 62 6.82 22.22 -10.64
CA ILE A 62 6.90 21.92 -12.08
C ILE A 62 8.25 21.27 -12.42
N SER A 63 9.35 21.84 -11.93
CA SER A 63 10.69 21.27 -12.14
C SER A 63 10.80 19.84 -11.61
N GLY A 64 10.23 19.56 -10.44
CA GLY A 64 10.19 18.19 -9.90
C GLY A 64 9.30 17.23 -10.70
N ILE A 65 8.24 17.73 -11.34
CA ILE A 65 7.36 16.92 -12.20
C ILE A 65 8.08 16.52 -13.48
N ILE A 66 8.70 17.49 -14.17
CA ILE A 66 9.48 17.26 -15.39
C ILE A 66 10.62 16.28 -15.11
N LYS A 67 11.42 16.55 -14.07
CA LYS A 67 12.53 15.69 -13.70
C LYS A 67 12.11 14.24 -13.43
N ARG A 68 11.00 14.04 -12.70
CA ARG A 68 10.48 12.68 -12.47
C ARG A 68 10.08 12.00 -13.78
N TYR A 69 9.46 12.74 -14.69
CA TYR A 69 9.06 12.19 -15.99
C TYR A 69 10.29 11.77 -16.80
N GLU A 70 11.35 12.57 -16.80
CA GLU A 70 12.64 12.20 -17.41
C GLU A 70 13.25 10.93 -16.78
N GLU A 71 13.14 10.76 -15.45
CA GLU A 71 13.67 9.60 -14.73
C GLU A 71 12.84 8.31 -14.90
N THR A 72 11.51 8.42 -15.00
CA THR A 72 10.60 7.27 -14.89
C THR A 72 9.72 7.04 -16.12
N GLY A 73 9.63 8.02 -17.03
CA GLY A 73 8.70 8.02 -18.15
C GLY A 73 7.22 8.13 -17.75
N SER A 74 6.90 8.28 -16.45
CA SER A 74 5.51 8.25 -15.98
C SER A 74 5.01 9.64 -15.59
N ILE A 75 3.85 9.99 -16.13
CA ILE A 75 3.09 11.19 -15.78
C ILE A 75 2.31 10.96 -14.49
N GLU A 76 2.14 9.73 -14.02
CA GLU A 76 1.32 9.45 -12.86
C GLU A 76 1.95 9.95 -11.55
N TYR A 77 1.08 10.42 -10.66
CA TYR A 77 1.52 10.76 -9.32
C TYR A 77 1.82 9.47 -8.54
N LYS A 78 2.94 9.45 -7.82
CA LYS A 78 3.32 8.26 -7.04
C LYS A 78 2.28 8.07 -5.93
N SER A 79 1.84 6.84 -5.72
CA SER A 79 1.04 6.50 -4.56
C SER A 79 1.78 6.89 -3.28
N VAL A 80 1.20 7.82 -2.51
CA VAL A 80 1.77 8.29 -1.24
C VAL A 80 1.01 7.61 -0.12
N GLY A 81 1.67 6.68 0.57
CA GLY A 81 1.08 5.88 1.64
C GLY A 81 0.84 4.44 1.21
N GLY A 82 0.21 3.68 2.09
CA GLY A 82 0.05 2.22 1.97
C GLY A 82 0.42 1.53 3.27
N ASP A 83 0.00 0.27 3.40
CA ASP A 83 0.37 -0.54 4.55
C ASP A 83 1.75 -1.17 4.36
N ASN A 84 2.78 -0.44 4.79
CA ASN A 84 4.14 -0.95 4.83
C ASN A 84 4.42 -1.81 6.07
N ARG A 85 3.44 -1.97 6.98
CA ARG A 85 3.60 -2.69 8.25
C ARG A 85 2.93 -4.06 8.24
N SER A 86 2.21 -4.39 7.17
CA SER A 86 1.57 -5.69 7.01
C SER A 86 2.61 -6.80 7.10
N LYS A 87 2.37 -7.74 8.03
CA LYS A 87 3.16 -8.97 8.15
C LYS A 87 2.93 -9.92 6.96
N ILE A 88 1.77 -9.81 6.32
CA ILE A 88 1.37 -10.63 5.17
C ILE A 88 1.69 -9.85 3.89
N LYS A 89 2.78 -10.23 3.23
CA LYS A 89 3.22 -9.76 1.90
C LYS A 89 2.52 -10.54 0.78
N GLU A 90 2.75 -10.10 -0.46
CA GLU A 90 2.10 -10.67 -1.66
C GLU A 90 2.40 -12.17 -1.89
N HIS A 91 3.62 -12.63 -1.61
CA HIS A 91 3.94 -14.06 -1.78
C HIS A 91 3.23 -14.95 -0.74
N HIS A 92 3.07 -14.46 0.50
CA HIS A 92 2.25 -15.16 1.50
C HIS A 92 0.79 -15.19 1.07
N ARG A 93 0.29 -14.12 0.44
CA ARG A 93 -1.07 -14.05 -0.10
C ARG A 93 -1.33 -15.14 -1.12
N GLN A 94 -0.45 -15.29 -2.10
CA GLN A 94 -0.57 -16.33 -3.13
C GLN A 94 -0.56 -17.73 -2.52
N PHE A 95 0.36 -17.99 -1.59
CA PHE A 95 0.41 -19.27 -0.88
C PHE A 95 -0.90 -19.58 -0.14
N LEU A 96 -1.46 -18.60 0.57
CA LEU A 96 -2.71 -18.79 1.31
C LEU A 96 -3.89 -19.09 0.41
N LEU A 97 -3.98 -18.43 -0.76
CA LEU A 97 -5.03 -18.68 -1.73
C LEU A 97 -4.91 -20.10 -2.30
N ASN A 98 -3.71 -20.50 -2.71
CA ASN A 98 -3.45 -21.85 -3.24
C ASN A 98 -3.80 -22.92 -2.19
N ALA A 99 -3.41 -22.72 -0.92
CA ALA A 99 -3.71 -23.68 0.15
C ALA A 99 -5.22 -23.86 0.40
N ILE A 100 -6.02 -22.81 0.20
CA ILE A 100 -7.49 -22.87 0.32
C ILE A 100 -8.11 -23.53 -0.91
N GLU A 101 -7.61 -23.23 -2.11
CA GLU A 101 -8.06 -23.85 -3.35
C GLU A 101 -7.80 -25.36 -3.36
N GLU A 102 -6.63 -25.79 -2.90
CA GLU A 102 -6.28 -27.21 -2.76
C GLU A 102 -7.14 -27.91 -1.70
N ASN A 103 -7.44 -27.24 -0.58
CA ASN A 103 -8.14 -27.82 0.55
C ASN A 103 -9.14 -26.83 1.18
N ASN A 104 -10.34 -26.76 0.63
CA ASN A 104 -11.40 -25.85 1.10
C ASN A 104 -11.97 -26.20 2.51
N THR A 105 -11.54 -27.30 3.11
CA THR A 105 -11.92 -27.69 4.48
C THR A 105 -10.87 -27.30 5.53
N ILE A 106 -9.78 -26.65 5.13
CA ILE A 106 -8.70 -26.27 6.04
C ILE A 106 -9.18 -25.26 7.09
N THR A 107 -8.76 -25.47 8.33
CA THR A 107 -9.06 -24.54 9.42
C THR A 107 -8.08 -23.37 9.43
N LEU A 108 -8.47 -22.27 10.07
CA LEU A 108 -7.61 -21.09 10.21
C LEU A 108 -6.31 -21.40 10.96
N GLU A 109 -6.36 -22.29 11.95
CA GLU A 109 -5.20 -22.72 12.74
C GLU A 109 -4.22 -23.54 11.90
N GLU A 110 -4.72 -24.52 11.14
CA GLU A 110 -3.88 -25.31 10.23
C GLU A 110 -3.24 -24.44 9.15
N LEU A 111 -4.00 -23.48 8.63
CA LEU A 111 -3.53 -22.54 7.60
C LEU A 111 -2.46 -21.58 8.16
N GLN A 112 -2.62 -21.14 9.41
CA GLN A 112 -1.59 -20.40 10.14
C GLN A 112 -0.31 -21.23 10.34
N SER A 113 -0.44 -22.48 10.80
CA SER A 113 0.69 -23.38 11.01
C SER A 113 1.43 -23.68 9.71
N LYS A 114 0.71 -23.93 8.61
CA LYS A 114 1.31 -24.12 7.27
C LYS A 114 2.09 -22.88 6.84
N LEU A 115 1.53 -21.69 7.04
CA LEU A 115 2.20 -20.46 6.65
C LEU A 115 3.48 -20.20 7.46
N ILE A 116 3.47 -20.46 8.78
CA ILE A 116 4.67 -20.31 9.62
C ILE A 116 5.73 -21.36 9.25
N LYS A 117 5.30 -22.58 8.88
CA LYS A 117 6.21 -23.66 8.49
C LYS A 117 6.90 -23.39 7.14
N GLU A 118 6.15 -22.88 6.17
CA GLU A 118 6.67 -22.57 4.83
C GLU A 118 7.48 -21.27 4.80
N PHE A 119 7.15 -20.29 5.64
CA PHE A 119 7.82 -19.00 5.66
C PHE A 119 8.45 -18.69 7.02
N GLY A 120 9.77 -18.92 7.13
CA GLY A 120 10.56 -18.58 8.32
C GLY A 120 10.63 -17.07 8.63
N ASP A 121 10.27 -16.22 7.67
CA ASP A 121 10.21 -14.76 7.83
C ASP A 121 9.11 -14.32 8.81
N ILE A 122 8.11 -15.16 9.05
CA ILE A 122 6.97 -14.84 9.90
C ILE A 122 6.98 -15.66 11.18
N GLN A 123 7.54 -15.07 12.24
CA GLN A 123 7.61 -15.72 13.56
C GLN A 123 6.24 -15.83 14.26
N SER A 124 5.30 -14.90 14.01
CA SER A 124 3.98 -14.93 14.62
C SER A 124 2.96 -14.03 13.91
N ILE A 125 1.83 -14.62 13.53
CA ILE A 125 0.60 -13.97 13.05
C ILE A 125 -0.54 -14.34 13.98
N GLY A 126 -1.41 -13.40 14.34
CA GLY A 126 -2.64 -13.72 15.06
C GLY A 126 -3.72 -14.27 14.13
N LEU A 127 -4.53 -15.21 14.61
CA LEU A 127 -5.68 -15.77 13.86
C LEU A 127 -6.64 -14.68 13.38
N SER A 128 -6.81 -13.60 14.14
CA SER A 128 -7.65 -12.46 13.77
C SER A 128 -7.10 -11.69 12.55
N THR A 129 -5.79 -11.54 12.44
CA THR A 129 -5.13 -10.93 11.27
C THR A 129 -5.35 -11.78 10.04
N LEU A 130 -5.18 -13.09 10.18
CA LEU A 130 -5.40 -14.06 9.10
C LEU A 130 -6.87 -14.09 8.67
N CYS A 131 -7.80 -14.08 9.61
CA CYS A 131 -9.24 -14.04 9.33
C CYS A 131 -9.66 -12.74 8.61
N LYS A 132 -9.18 -11.58 9.06
CA LYS A 132 -9.41 -10.29 8.37
C LYS A 132 -8.82 -10.33 6.96
N PHE A 133 -7.59 -10.82 6.84
CA PHE A 133 -6.90 -10.95 5.57
C PHE A 133 -7.70 -11.79 4.57
N LEU A 134 -8.21 -12.96 4.99
CA LEU A 134 -9.04 -13.80 4.14
C LEU A 134 -10.35 -13.12 3.79
N LYS A 135 -11.03 -12.45 4.74
CA LYS A 135 -12.26 -11.70 4.44
C LYS A 135 -12.08 -10.59 3.41
N HIS A 136 -10.93 -9.91 3.41
CA HIS A 136 -10.65 -8.82 2.48
C HIS A 136 -10.18 -9.29 1.10
N ASN A 137 -9.54 -10.45 1.00
CA ASN A 137 -8.95 -10.93 -0.26
C ASN A 137 -9.76 -12.03 -0.93
N ALA A 138 -10.58 -12.76 -0.17
CA ALA A 138 -11.37 -13.86 -0.65
C ALA A 138 -12.82 -13.42 -0.86
N GLU A 139 -13.05 -12.53 -1.82
CA GLU A 139 -14.39 -12.01 -2.18
C GLU A 139 -15.41 -13.11 -2.57
N LYS A 140 -14.97 -14.37 -2.70
CA LYS A 140 -15.82 -15.53 -3.07
C LYS A 140 -15.73 -16.72 -2.11
N ILE A 141 -14.99 -16.65 -1.00
CA ILE A 141 -14.87 -17.79 -0.08
C ILE A 141 -15.82 -17.59 1.10
N THR A 142 -16.88 -18.39 1.14
CA THR A 142 -17.67 -18.54 2.35
C THR A 142 -16.89 -19.38 3.36
N LEU A 143 -16.51 -18.81 4.50
CA LEU A 143 -15.85 -19.51 5.61
C LEU A 143 -16.76 -20.55 6.31
N LYS A 144 -17.84 -20.98 5.65
CA LYS A 144 -18.75 -22.02 6.13
C LYS A 144 -18.14 -23.37 5.81
N ARG A 145 -17.93 -24.19 6.83
CA ARG A 145 -17.52 -25.58 6.65
C ARG A 145 -18.51 -26.30 5.74
N ALA A 146 -18.04 -26.78 4.59
CA ALA A 146 -18.83 -27.68 3.77
C ALA A 146 -18.95 -29.02 4.50
N ALA A 147 -20.18 -29.45 4.81
CA ALA A 147 -20.41 -30.78 5.36
C ALA A 147 -20.02 -31.83 4.30
N PRO A 148 -19.37 -32.94 4.69
CA PRO A 148 -19.18 -34.06 3.77
C PRO A 148 -20.55 -34.48 3.26
N ARG A 149 -20.76 -34.46 1.94
CA ARG A 149 -22.02 -34.91 1.35
C ARG A 149 -22.20 -36.38 1.75
N GLY A 150 -23.15 -36.66 2.64
CA GLY A 150 -23.49 -38.03 3.02
C GLY A 150 -23.75 -38.86 1.76
N LYS A 151 -23.28 -40.11 1.74
CA LYS A 151 -23.53 -41.03 0.63
C LYS A 151 -25.04 -41.02 0.31
N LYS A 152 -25.41 -40.81 -0.96
CA LYS A 152 -26.80 -40.83 -1.39
C LYS A 152 -27.44 -42.14 -0.92
N ARG A 153 -28.53 -42.05 -0.16
CA ARG A 153 -29.26 -43.21 0.36
C ARG A 153 -29.89 -44.07 -0.75
N ASN A 154 -30.04 -43.53 -1.96
CA ASN A 154 -30.65 -44.20 -3.12
C ASN A 154 -29.60 -44.38 -4.23
N GLY A 155 -28.59 -45.22 -3.99
CA GLY A 155 -27.71 -45.72 -5.06
C GLY A 155 -28.44 -46.76 -5.92
N PRO A 156 -28.02 -47.00 -7.17
CA PRO A 156 -28.69 -47.98 -8.05
C PRO A 156 -28.69 -49.43 -7.52
N ASP A 157 -27.90 -49.71 -6.48
CA ASP A 157 -27.85 -51.02 -5.79
C ASP A 157 -29.01 -51.29 -4.82
N THR A 158 -29.93 -50.33 -4.59
CA THR A 158 -31.03 -50.51 -3.61
C THR A 158 -32.25 -51.26 -4.16
N HIS A 159 -32.24 -51.67 -5.44
CA HIS A 159 -33.26 -52.56 -6.01
C HIS A 159 -32.64 -53.89 -6.42
N LYS A 160 -32.50 -54.82 -5.46
CA LYS A 160 -32.44 -56.25 -5.77
C LYS A 160 -33.74 -56.89 -5.32
N VAL A 161 -34.40 -57.48 -6.31
CA VAL A 161 -35.64 -58.29 -6.27
C VAL A 161 -35.49 -59.47 -5.33
#